data_AF-A0A8S0XJM7-F1
#
_entry.id   AF-A0A8S0XJM7-F1
#
_cell.length_a   1.000
_cell.length_b   1.000
_cell.length_c   1.000
_cell.angle_alpha   90.00
_cell.angle_beta   90.00
_cell.angle_gamma   90.00
#
_symmetry.space_group_name_H-M   'P 1'
#
loop_
_entity.id
_entity.type
_entity.pdbx_description
1 polymer ?
#
loop_
_entity_poly.entity_id
_entity_poly.type
_entity_poly.pdbx_seq_one_letter_code
_entity_poly.pdbx_strand_id
1 'polypeptide(L)'
;MFGNTSLKKKRNIKKHSAHHDFLDVIGEQSTSLSGSSKCAKVDVTKQEADSNEANDGIQAGPPQAQCAPDKDVLKRVHKPQTQIRALPQLEDFITTLDVALPAKAEVLLLPSDFTADKHQTLGLTLLAKVEYQLWEGEANDTVSSLCSTILHGMVLLDAKKAHSHGVYQNTRSMCFIRSVQDKKKVWMAQYREAHRRLLSLADDEAEVASEFPELSEEDTFAKNAASAHKLKDGSNMDSWIWGFGRLHGMDEVQKADFLIQQEVELLEEEFRCLIRACCMMGTTWTTLASSISSKYAPDQKTLRIAQGSGLDQSSGYRAYAFQKAAMYQKMESVAHEHFAALDGEWPSEDETLSEMVMQLCPVTAVDWEDVCHEAAQAKAAAQAST
;
A
#
# COMPACT_ATOMS: atom_id res chain seq x y z
N MET A 1 -31.10 -30.23 -5.83
CA MET A 1 -31.39 -30.00 -4.40
C MET A 1 -30.16 -30.37 -3.59
N PHE A 2 -29.22 -29.44 -3.40
CA PHE A 2 -28.25 -29.49 -2.31
C PHE A 2 -28.03 -28.05 -1.85
N GLY A 3 -28.40 -27.78 -0.61
CA GLY A 3 -28.26 -26.46 0.01
C GLY A 3 -26.90 -26.37 0.69
N ASN A 4 -26.02 -25.54 0.16
CA ASN A 4 -24.87 -25.04 0.89
C ASN A 4 -25.35 -23.93 1.85
N THR A 5 -25.65 -24.31 3.09
CA THR A 5 -25.85 -23.36 4.19
C THR A 5 -24.49 -22.87 4.67
N SER A 6 -23.89 -21.94 3.93
CA SER A 6 -22.84 -21.07 4.48
C SER A 6 -23.50 -20.16 5.51
N LEU A 7 -23.13 -20.32 6.78
CA LEU A 7 -23.56 -19.50 7.91
C LEU A 7 -23.00 -18.08 7.76
N LYS A 8 -23.59 -17.29 6.84
CA LYS A 8 -23.44 -15.84 6.83
C LYS A 8 -24.09 -15.29 8.09
N LYS A 9 -23.27 -15.01 9.11
CA LYS A 9 -23.65 -14.23 10.29
C LYS A 9 -24.08 -12.85 9.78
N LYS A 10 -25.38 -12.65 9.55
CA LYS A 10 -25.97 -11.35 9.18
C LYS A 10 -25.69 -10.37 10.31
N ARG A 11 -24.59 -9.61 10.21
CA ARG A 11 -24.34 -8.44 11.05
C ARG A 11 -25.46 -7.43 10.75
N ASN A 12 -26.32 -7.20 11.73
CA ASN A 12 -27.46 -6.31 11.59
C ASN A 12 -26.98 -4.88 11.81
N ILE A 13 -26.60 -4.21 10.72
CA ILE A 13 -25.96 -2.89 10.73
C ILE A 13 -27.04 -1.82 11.00
N LYS A 14 -27.28 -1.48 12.27
CA LYS A 14 -27.88 -0.20 12.70
C LYS A 14 -26.75 0.85 12.83
N LYS A 15 -26.13 1.30 11.73
CA LYS A 15 -24.92 2.18 11.81
C LYS A 15 -25.13 3.67 11.49
N HIS A 16 -26.25 4.10 10.92
CA HIS A 16 -26.37 5.52 10.51
C HIS A 16 -26.58 6.54 11.64
N SER A 17 -26.82 6.13 12.90
CA SER A 17 -27.05 7.08 14.00
C SER A 17 -25.81 7.41 14.84
N ALA A 18 -24.86 6.48 14.99
CA ALA A 18 -23.78 6.62 15.95
C ALA A 18 -22.66 7.59 15.52
N HIS A 19 -22.47 7.79 14.21
CA HIS A 19 -21.40 8.66 13.69
C HIS A 19 -21.70 10.15 13.92
N HIS A 20 -22.97 10.55 13.88
CA HIS A 20 -23.37 11.94 14.13
C HIS A 20 -23.20 12.33 15.60
N ASP A 21 -23.55 11.44 16.53
CA ASP A 21 -23.44 11.71 17.97
C ASP A 21 -21.96 11.81 18.44
N PHE A 22 -21.02 11.14 17.76
CA PHE A 22 -19.61 11.15 18.14
C PHE A 22 -18.88 12.44 17.75
N LEU A 23 -19.19 13.01 16.58
CA LEU A 23 -18.57 14.27 16.13
C LEU A 23 -19.01 15.48 16.98
N ASP A 24 -20.23 15.47 17.50
CA ASP A 24 -20.73 16.53 18.39
C ASP A 24 -19.98 16.55 19.74
N VAL A 25 -19.60 15.38 20.27
CA VAL A 25 -18.81 15.29 21.53
C VAL A 25 -17.39 15.87 21.36
N ILE A 26 -16.78 15.72 20.17
CA ILE A 26 -15.46 16.30 19.87
C ILE A 26 -15.56 17.82 19.61
N GLY A 27 -16.66 18.27 19.00
CA GLY A 27 -16.94 19.68 18.72
C GLY A 27 -17.17 20.52 19.98
N GLU A 28 -17.91 20.01 20.96
CA GLU A 28 -18.25 20.77 22.17
C GLU A 28 -17.05 21.03 23.11
N GLN A 29 -16.05 20.14 23.16
CA GLN A 29 -14.89 20.33 24.04
C GLN A 29 -13.80 21.25 23.45
N SER A 30 -13.83 21.51 22.15
CA SER A 30 -12.79 22.27 21.44
C SER A 30 -13.00 23.79 21.44
N THR A 31 -14.20 24.28 21.78
CA THR A 31 -14.56 25.71 21.68
C THR A 31 -14.06 26.61 22.82
N SER A 32 -13.35 26.07 23.83
CA SER A 32 -12.93 26.85 25.02
C SER A 32 -11.47 27.32 25.06
N LEU A 33 -10.65 27.08 24.02
CA LEU A 33 -9.19 27.30 24.13
C LEU A 33 -8.58 28.03 22.91
N SER A 34 -8.92 29.31 22.72
CA SER A 34 -8.14 30.21 21.85
C SER A 34 -7.05 30.94 22.66
N GLY A 35 -5.91 30.30 22.87
CA GLY A 35 -4.71 30.91 23.46
C GLY A 35 -3.56 30.92 22.46
N SER A 36 -3.18 32.11 22.00
CA SER A 36 -2.10 32.34 21.02
C SER A 36 -0.76 31.77 21.49
N SER A 37 -0.24 30.74 20.82
CA SER A 37 1.07 30.16 21.08
C SER A 37 2.07 30.59 19.99
N LYS A 38 3.07 31.38 20.38
CA LYS A 38 4.22 31.74 19.53
C LYS A 38 5.21 30.57 19.53
N CYS A 39 5.41 29.93 18.38
CA CYS A 39 6.45 28.92 18.20
C CYS A 39 7.84 29.56 18.22
N ALA A 40 8.69 29.11 19.15
CA ALA A 40 10.10 29.46 19.20
C ALA A 40 10.88 28.68 18.12
N LYS A 41 11.74 29.38 17.38
CA LYS A 41 12.71 28.79 16.44
C LYS A 41 13.77 28.02 17.24
N VAL A 42 14.03 26.79 16.82
CA VAL A 42 15.14 25.96 17.29
C VAL A 42 16.28 26.11 16.30
N ASP A 43 17.39 26.71 16.74
CA ASP A 43 18.63 26.76 15.98
C ASP A 43 19.37 25.42 16.12
N VAL A 44 19.59 24.75 14.99
CA VAL A 44 20.40 23.53 14.89
C VAL A 44 21.81 23.93 14.48
N THR A 45 22.76 23.82 15.42
CA THR A 45 24.19 23.99 15.16
C THR A 45 24.75 22.81 14.38
N LYS A 46 25.34 23.15 13.23
CA LYS A 46 26.00 22.31 12.24
C LYS A 46 27.37 21.85 12.75
N GLN A 47 27.68 20.56 12.62
CA GLN A 47 29.03 20.02 12.81
C GLN A 47 29.51 19.49 11.45
N GLU A 48 30.41 20.23 10.82
CA GLU A 48 31.19 19.82 9.65
C GLU A 48 32.42 19.04 10.13
N ALA A 49 32.71 17.93 9.47
CA ALA A 49 34.05 17.35 9.45
C ALA A 49 34.29 16.69 8.09
N ASP A 50 35.22 17.30 7.36
CA ASP A 50 35.81 16.86 6.11
C ASP A 50 36.54 15.51 6.23
N SER A 51 36.54 14.73 5.15
CA SER A 51 37.67 13.85 4.80
C SER A 51 37.71 13.60 3.29
N ASN A 52 38.51 14.39 2.59
CA ASN A 52 39.11 14.03 1.31
C ASN A 52 40.21 13.01 1.57
N GLU A 53 40.28 11.93 0.80
CA GLU A 53 41.57 11.32 0.45
C GLU A 53 41.46 10.54 -0.86
N ALA A 54 42.20 11.05 -1.85
CA ALA A 54 42.51 10.37 -3.10
C ALA A 54 43.60 9.32 -2.84
N ASN A 55 43.47 8.14 -3.43
CA ASN A 55 44.56 7.18 -3.46
C ASN A 55 44.58 6.43 -4.80
N ASP A 56 45.43 6.88 -5.71
CA ASP A 56 45.85 6.18 -6.92
C ASP A 56 46.91 5.15 -6.55
N GLY A 57 46.51 3.87 -6.53
CA GLY A 57 47.39 2.74 -6.27
C GLY A 57 47.27 1.70 -7.38
N ILE A 58 48.20 1.73 -8.33
CA ILE A 58 48.43 0.68 -9.33
C ILE A 58 48.92 -0.57 -8.59
N GLN A 59 48.08 -1.61 -8.47
CA GLN A 59 48.48 -2.93 -8.00
C GLN A 59 48.41 -3.97 -9.13
N ALA A 60 49.47 -4.78 -9.17
CA ALA A 60 49.69 -5.88 -10.09
C ALA A 60 48.59 -6.95 -10.00
N GLY A 61 48.22 -7.49 -11.18
CA GLY A 61 47.11 -8.42 -11.36
C GLY A 61 47.30 -9.75 -10.61
N PRO A 62 46.24 -10.29 -9.99
CA PRO A 62 46.27 -11.60 -9.35
C PRO A 62 46.28 -12.72 -10.41
N PRO A 63 46.81 -13.91 -10.04
CA PRO A 63 46.83 -15.07 -10.92
C PRO A 63 45.40 -15.51 -11.27
N GLN A 64 45.20 -15.87 -12.54
CA GLN A 64 43.93 -16.38 -13.09
C GLN A 64 43.44 -17.58 -12.26
N ALA A 65 42.56 -17.31 -11.30
CA ALA A 65 41.75 -18.32 -10.65
C ALA A 65 40.80 -18.88 -11.72
N GLN A 66 40.83 -20.19 -11.93
CA GLN A 66 39.82 -20.89 -12.72
C GLN A 66 38.47 -20.62 -12.05
N CYS A 67 37.68 -19.72 -12.64
CA CYS A 67 36.34 -19.39 -12.20
C CYS A 67 35.54 -20.68 -12.10
N ALA A 68 35.13 -21.04 -10.89
CA ALA A 68 34.10 -22.04 -10.69
C ALA A 68 32.92 -21.69 -11.62
N PRO A 69 32.30 -22.67 -12.30
CA PRO A 69 31.16 -22.40 -13.17
C PRO A 69 30.13 -21.63 -12.37
N ASP A 70 29.81 -20.44 -12.88
CA ASP A 70 28.88 -19.50 -12.29
C ASP A 70 27.59 -20.24 -11.92
N LYS A 71 27.19 -20.19 -10.64
CA LYS A 71 26.03 -20.93 -10.12
C LYS A 71 24.74 -20.55 -10.87
N ASP A 72 24.73 -19.39 -11.53
CA ASP A 72 23.65 -18.95 -12.40
C ASP A 72 23.55 -19.75 -13.71
N VAL A 73 24.60 -20.42 -14.17
CA VAL A 73 24.55 -21.27 -15.38
C VAL A 73 23.81 -22.58 -15.09
N LEU A 74 23.99 -23.17 -13.91
CA LEU A 74 23.29 -24.40 -13.52
C LEU A 74 21.78 -24.19 -13.30
N LYS A 75 21.38 -23.02 -12.77
CA LYS A 75 19.96 -22.68 -12.63
C LYS A 75 19.25 -22.45 -13.97
N ARG A 76 19.99 -22.03 -15.02
CA ARG A 76 19.43 -21.76 -16.36
C ARG A 76 18.93 -23.01 -17.07
N VAL A 77 19.64 -24.13 -16.96
CA VAL A 77 19.25 -25.37 -17.67
C VAL A 77 17.96 -26.00 -17.09
N HIS A 78 17.64 -25.72 -15.82
CA HIS A 78 16.55 -26.39 -15.12
C HIS A 78 15.15 -25.90 -15.53
N LYS A 79 15.00 -24.63 -15.90
CA LYS A 79 13.70 -24.05 -16.24
C LYS A 79 13.07 -24.66 -17.51
N PRO A 80 13.75 -24.67 -18.68
CA PRO A 80 13.19 -25.25 -19.90
C PRO A 80 13.00 -26.76 -19.76
N GLN A 81 13.87 -27.47 -19.03
CA GLN A 81 13.68 -28.89 -18.75
C GLN A 81 12.43 -29.17 -17.94
N THR A 82 12.12 -28.32 -16.96
CA THR A 82 10.88 -28.44 -16.17
C THR A 82 9.66 -28.18 -17.05
N GLN A 83 9.74 -27.22 -17.97
CA GLN A 83 8.66 -26.93 -18.92
C GLN A 83 8.44 -28.10 -19.89
N ILE A 84 9.49 -28.68 -20.48
CA ILE A 84 9.37 -29.87 -21.35
C ILE A 84 8.71 -31.03 -20.60
N ARG A 85 9.06 -31.22 -19.33
CA ARG A 85 8.47 -32.28 -18.51
C ARG A 85 6.97 -32.09 -18.29
N ALA A 86 6.51 -30.85 -18.13
CA ALA A 86 5.09 -30.52 -17.98
C ALA A 86 4.34 -30.49 -19.31
N LEU A 87 5.00 -30.00 -20.37
CA LEU A 87 4.44 -29.72 -21.70
C LEU A 87 5.38 -30.27 -22.79
N PRO A 88 5.41 -31.60 -23.01
CA PRO A 88 6.33 -32.21 -23.97
C PRO A 88 6.10 -31.75 -25.41
N GLN A 89 4.91 -31.23 -25.72
CA GLN A 89 4.56 -30.69 -27.04
C GLN A 89 5.35 -29.42 -27.41
N LEU A 90 6.05 -28.81 -26.45
CA LEU A 90 6.88 -27.62 -26.67
C LEU A 90 8.34 -27.96 -27.01
N GLU A 91 8.73 -29.23 -27.05
CA GLU A 91 10.12 -29.65 -27.27
C GLU A 91 10.71 -29.08 -28.57
N ASP A 92 9.94 -29.12 -29.66
CA ASP A 92 10.36 -28.58 -30.96
C ASP A 92 10.64 -27.08 -30.91
N PHE A 93 9.89 -26.31 -30.12
CA PHE A 93 10.11 -24.87 -29.99
C PHE A 93 11.30 -24.56 -29.07
N ILE A 94 11.48 -25.34 -28.01
CA ILE A 94 12.58 -25.13 -27.06
C ILE A 94 13.94 -25.43 -27.71
N THR A 95 14.01 -26.43 -28.60
CA THR A 95 15.25 -26.71 -29.33
C THR A 95 15.64 -25.62 -30.31
N THR A 96 14.68 -24.80 -30.77
CA THR A 96 14.96 -23.63 -31.62
C THR A 96 15.43 -22.39 -30.86
N LEU A 97 15.28 -22.35 -29.53
CA LEU A 97 15.72 -21.22 -28.73
C LEU A 97 17.26 -21.19 -28.64
N ASP A 98 17.84 -20.01 -28.88
CA ASP A 98 19.27 -19.82 -28.81
C ASP A 98 19.76 -19.89 -27.36
N VAL A 99 20.59 -20.90 -27.06
CA VAL A 99 21.20 -21.12 -25.74
C VAL A 99 22.14 -19.96 -25.34
N ALA A 100 22.58 -19.13 -26.30
CA ALA A 100 23.48 -18.02 -26.04
C ALA A 100 22.79 -16.76 -25.44
N LEU A 101 21.45 -16.72 -25.34
CA LEU A 101 20.72 -15.57 -24.80
C LEU A 101 21.03 -15.36 -23.30
N PRO A 102 21.19 -14.10 -22.86
CA PRO A 102 21.41 -13.79 -21.44
C PRO A 102 20.17 -14.18 -20.61
N ALA A 103 20.37 -14.56 -19.35
CA ALA A 103 19.30 -15.08 -18.48
C ALA A 103 18.06 -14.17 -18.33
N LYS A 104 18.22 -12.85 -18.55
CA LYS A 104 17.10 -11.88 -18.52
C LYS A 104 16.26 -11.87 -19.80
N ALA A 105 16.77 -12.46 -20.89
CA ALA A 105 16.12 -12.56 -22.19
C ALA A 105 15.64 -13.99 -22.47
N GLU A 106 15.73 -14.89 -21.49
CA GLU A 106 15.16 -16.23 -21.61
C GLU A 106 13.63 -16.11 -21.67
N VAL A 107 13.08 -16.37 -22.85
CA VAL A 107 11.64 -16.34 -23.09
C VAL A 107 11.06 -17.65 -22.57
N LEU A 108 10.29 -17.57 -21.50
CA LEU A 108 9.45 -18.68 -21.08
C LEU A 108 8.34 -18.79 -22.13
N LEU A 109 8.27 -19.91 -22.86
CA LEU A 109 7.29 -20.11 -23.93
C LEU A 109 5.88 -20.23 -23.34
N LEU A 110 5.27 -19.11 -23.01
CA LEU A 110 3.94 -19.03 -22.43
C LEU A 110 2.89 -19.10 -23.54
N PRO A 111 1.64 -19.53 -23.25
CA PRO A 111 0.55 -19.46 -24.22
C PRO A 111 0.45 -18.10 -24.93
N SER A 112 0.69 -16.98 -24.25
CA SER A 112 0.72 -15.63 -24.86
C SER A 112 1.76 -15.42 -25.97
N ASP A 113 2.77 -16.29 -26.08
CA ASP A 113 3.76 -16.25 -27.16
C ASP A 113 3.28 -16.99 -28.44
N PHE A 114 2.13 -17.66 -28.38
CA PHE A 114 1.55 -18.44 -29.47
C PHE A 114 0.23 -17.86 -29.94
N THR A 115 -0.10 -18.08 -31.22
CA THR A 115 -1.41 -17.72 -31.78
C THR A 115 -2.50 -18.68 -31.29
N ALA A 116 -3.76 -18.23 -31.27
CA ALA A 116 -4.91 -19.04 -30.84
C ALA A 116 -5.03 -20.40 -31.56
N ASP A 117 -4.73 -20.46 -32.87
CA ASP A 117 -4.71 -21.71 -33.65
C ASP A 117 -3.69 -22.73 -33.10
N LYS A 118 -2.53 -22.23 -32.66
CA LYS A 118 -1.49 -23.07 -32.06
C LYS A 118 -1.88 -23.52 -30.66
N HIS A 119 -2.69 -22.75 -29.93
CA HIS A 119 -3.18 -23.20 -28.63
C HIS A 119 -4.02 -24.47 -28.75
N GLN A 120 -4.88 -24.55 -29.77
CA GLN A 120 -5.68 -25.76 -30.02
C GLN A 120 -4.78 -26.92 -30.46
N THR A 121 -3.85 -26.66 -31.39
CA THR A 121 -2.95 -27.68 -31.93
C THR A 121 -2.03 -28.28 -30.86
N LEU A 122 -1.54 -27.46 -29.92
CA LEU A 122 -0.64 -27.84 -28.84
C LEU A 122 -1.36 -28.21 -27.54
N GLY A 123 -2.70 -28.20 -27.53
CA GLY A 123 -3.51 -28.49 -26.34
C GLY A 123 -3.30 -27.49 -25.18
N LEU A 124 -2.90 -26.25 -25.46
CA LEU A 124 -2.64 -25.19 -24.48
C LEU A 124 -3.87 -24.37 -24.11
N THR A 125 -5.04 -24.66 -24.68
CA THR A 125 -6.27 -23.86 -24.48
C THR A 125 -6.65 -23.68 -23.01
N LEU A 126 -6.50 -24.70 -22.17
CA LEU A 126 -6.78 -24.57 -20.73
C LEU A 126 -5.75 -23.66 -20.05
N LEU A 127 -4.48 -23.80 -20.41
CA LEU A 127 -3.39 -23.02 -19.83
C LEU A 127 -3.47 -21.55 -20.24
N ALA A 128 -3.87 -21.27 -21.49
CA ALA A 128 -4.13 -19.92 -21.98
C ALA A 128 -5.20 -19.20 -21.15
N LYS A 129 -6.27 -19.91 -20.75
CA LYS A 129 -7.32 -19.35 -19.86
C LYS A 129 -6.78 -19.01 -18.48
N VAL A 130 -5.97 -19.89 -17.90
CA VAL A 130 -5.33 -19.63 -16.59
C VAL A 130 -4.35 -18.46 -16.71
N GLU A 131 -3.56 -18.41 -17.77
CA GLU A 131 -2.63 -17.32 -18.03
C GLU A 131 -3.37 -15.99 -18.21
N TYR A 132 -4.51 -15.98 -18.91
CA TYR A 132 -5.36 -14.80 -19.05
C TYR A 132 -5.78 -14.25 -17.69
N GLN A 133 -6.29 -15.10 -16.79
CA GLN A 133 -6.68 -14.70 -15.43
C GLN A 133 -5.50 -14.15 -14.62
N LEU A 134 -4.30 -14.73 -14.80
CA LEU A 134 -3.09 -14.23 -14.14
C LEU A 134 -2.71 -12.83 -14.66
N TRP A 135 -2.79 -12.60 -15.96
CA TRP A 135 -2.50 -11.28 -16.53
C TRP A 135 -3.57 -10.24 -16.19
N GLU A 136 -4.83 -10.64 -16.06
CA GLU A 136 -5.90 -9.79 -15.52
C GLU A 136 -5.58 -9.37 -14.08
N GLY A 137 -5.17 -10.32 -13.23
CA GLY A 137 -4.71 -10.03 -11.88
C GLY A 137 -3.52 -9.06 -11.86
N GLU A 138 -2.48 -9.32 -12.65
CA GLU A 138 -1.30 -8.46 -12.76
C GLU A 138 -1.68 -7.06 -13.29
N ALA A 139 -2.60 -6.95 -14.25
CA ALA A 139 -3.09 -5.67 -14.75
C ALA A 139 -3.80 -4.87 -13.63
N ASN A 140 -4.65 -5.52 -12.83
CA ASN A 140 -5.34 -4.89 -11.70
C ASN A 140 -4.36 -4.46 -10.59
N ASP A 141 -3.39 -5.31 -10.25
CA ASP A 141 -2.37 -5.04 -9.23
C ASP A 141 -1.42 -3.91 -9.65
N THR A 142 -1.01 -3.88 -10.93
CA THR A 142 -0.16 -2.84 -11.48
C THR A 142 -0.87 -1.49 -11.53
N VAL A 143 -2.16 -1.43 -11.89
CA VAL A 143 -2.96 -0.19 -11.81
C VAL A 143 -3.11 0.28 -10.37
N SER A 144 -3.42 -0.61 -9.43
CA SER A 144 -3.52 -0.28 -8.01
C SER A 144 -2.20 0.29 -7.45
N SER A 145 -1.09 -0.32 -7.83
CA SER A 145 0.27 0.13 -7.47
C SER A 145 0.63 1.46 -8.13
N LEU A 146 0.21 1.68 -9.37
CA LEU A 146 0.37 2.93 -10.10
C LEU A 146 -0.39 4.07 -9.43
N CYS A 147 -1.68 3.88 -9.11
CA CYS A 147 -2.52 4.85 -8.41
C CYS A 147 -1.90 5.23 -7.06
N SER A 148 -1.48 4.24 -6.27
CA SER A 148 -0.79 4.46 -4.99
C SER A 148 0.51 5.26 -5.15
N THR A 149 1.29 4.97 -6.20
CA THR A 149 2.54 5.68 -6.52
C THR A 149 2.28 7.13 -6.93
N ILE A 150 1.20 7.39 -7.69
CA ILE A 150 0.80 8.75 -8.10
C ILE A 150 0.39 9.56 -6.86
N LEU A 151 -0.48 9.01 -6.00
CA LEU A 151 -0.90 9.65 -4.75
C LEU A 151 0.30 9.98 -3.85
N HIS A 152 1.21 9.04 -3.67
CA HIS A 152 2.42 9.27 -2.89
C HIS A 152 3.30 10.38 -3.49
N GLY A 153 3.43 10.44 -4.82
CA GLY A 153 4.13 11.52 -5.51
C GLY A 153 3.52 12.89 -5.25
N MET A 154 2.19 12.98 -5.18
CA MET A 154 1.47 14.22 -4.89
C MET A 154 1.68 14.68 -3.44
N VAL A 155 1.59 13.77 -2.47
CA VAL A 155 1.87 14.05 -1.06
C VAL A 155 3.31 14.55 -0.89
N LEU A 156 4.29 13.92 -1.56
CA LEU A 156 5.69 14.37 -1.52
C LEU A 156 5.89 15.76 -2.12
N LEU A 157 5.17 16.09 -3.21
CA LEU A 157 5.24 17.42 -3.81
C LEU A 157 4.70 18.50 -2.86
N ASP A 158 3.63 18.21 -2.13
CA ASP A 158 3.08 19.16 -1.16
C ASP A 158 3.92 19.28 0.10
N ALA A 159 4.42 18.16 0.63
CA ALA A 159 5.38 18.16 1.73
C ALA A 159 6.66 18.93 1.35
N LYS A 160 7.14 18.79 0.10
CA LYS A 160 8.25 19.60 -0.42
C LYS A 160 7.91 21.08 -0.38
N LYS A 161 6.76 21.51 -0.92
CA LYS A 161 6.34 22.93 -0.92
C LYS A 161 6.23 23.49 0.50
N ALA A 162 5.72 22.71 1.45
CA ALA A 162 5.48 23.15 2.81
C ALA A 162 6.75 23.19 3.67
N HIS A 163 7.69 22.25 3.47
CA HIS A 163 8.77 22.02 4.43
C HIS A 163 10.19 22.09 3.87
N SER A 164 10.39 22.01 2.55
CA SER A 164 11.74 22.00 1.98
C SER A 164 12.25 23.43 1.76
N HIS A 165 12.97 23.96 2.75
CA HIS A 165 13.64 25.26 2.68
C HIS A 165 15.16 25.09 2.56
N GLY A 166 15.76 25.77 1.58
CA GLY A 166 17.20 25.71 1.31
C GLY A 166 17.62 24.59 0.34
N VAL A 167 18.88 24.64 -0.09
CA VAL A 167 19.39 23.80 -1.19
C VAL A 167 19.41 22.32 -0.82
N TYR A 168 19.96 21.98 0.35
CA TYR A 168 20.11 20.59 0.78
C TYR A 168 18.77 19.84 0.90
N GLN A 169 17.79 20.45 1.57
CA GLN A 169 16.46 19.85 1.74
C GLN A 169 15.75 19.70 0.39
N ASN A 170 15.88 20.68 -0.51
CA ASN A 170 15.32 20.61 -1.86
C ASN A 170 15.98 19.50 -2.70
N THR A 171 17.31 19.36 -2.66
CA THR A 171 17.99 18.28 -3.38
C THR A 171 17.51 16.92 -2.88
N ARG A 172 17.41 16.73 -1.56
CA ARG A 172 16.93 15.48 -0.96
C ARG A 172 15.48 15.17 -1.33
N SER A 173 14.57 16.15 -1.22
CA SER A 173 13.16 15.93 -1.58
C SER A 173 12.99 15.68 -3.08
N MET A 174 13.77 16.34 -3.94
CA MET A 174 13.78 16.06 -5.37
C MET A 174 14.28 14.66 -5.72
N CYS A 175 15.26 14.11 -4.99
CA CYS A 175 15.68 12.73 -5.18
C CYS A 175 14.54 11.74 -4.90
N PHE A 176 13.77 11.95 -3.83
CA PHE A 176 12.60 11.11 -3.54
C PHE A 176 11.51 11.23 -4.61
N ILE A 177 11.20 12.45 -5.05
CA ILE A 177 10.21 12.68 -6.12
C ILE A 177 10.64 11.98 -7.41
N ARG A 178 11.92 12.07 -7.80
CA ARG A 178 12.45 11.37 -8.98
C ARG A 178 12.31 9.86 -8.86
N SER A 179 12.64 9.29 -7.69
CA SER A 179 12.48 7.86 -7.46
C SER A 179 11.02 7.40 -7.61
N VAL A 180 10.06 8.19 -7.14
CA VAL A 180 8.62 7.91 -7.33
C VAL A 180 8.21 8.04 -8.79
N GLN A 181 8.74 9.02 -9.53
CA GLN A 181 8.52 9.16 -10.97
C GLN A 181 9.10 7.98 -11.77
N ASP A 182 10.26 7.47 -11.38
CA ASP A 182 10.86 6.30 -12.02
C ASP A 182 10.01 5.05 -11.76
N LYS A 183 9.54 4.86 -10.52
CA LYS A 183 8.60 3.78 -10.17
C LYS A 183 7.30 3.88 -10.96
N LYS A 184 6.75 5.08 -11.12
CA LYS A 184 5.56 5.33 -11.96
C LYS A 184 5.78 4.81 -13.39
N LYS A 185 6.94 5.11 -13.99
CA LYS A 185 7.28 4.60 -15.34
C LYS A 185 7.38 3.09 -15.40
N VAL A 186 7.95 2.46 -14.37
CA VAL A 186 8.04 0.99 -14.26
C VAL A 186 6.64 0.38 -14.24
N TRP A 187 5.73 0.88 -13.38
CA TRP A 187 4.35 0.37 -13.31
C TRP A 187 3.57 0.58 -14.59
N MET A 188 3.72 1.74 -15.26
CA MET A 188 3.11 1.97 -16.58
C MET A 188 3.61 0.97 -17.62
N ALA A 189 4.92 0.68 -17.62
CA ALA A 189 5.50 -0.29 -18.56
C ALA A 189 5.00 -1.72 -18.29
N GLN A 190 4.87 -2.11 -17.02
CA GLN A 190 4.34 -3.41 -16.62
C GLN A 190 2.86 -3.57 -17.01
N TYR A 191 2.03 -2.55 -16.77
CA TYR A 191 0.64 -2.57 -17.23
C TYR A 191 0.55 -2.73 -18.75
N ARG A 192 1.35 -1.98 -19.51
CA ARG A 192 1.38 -2.08 -20.97
C ARG A 192 1.86 -3.46 -21.46
N GLU A 193 2.73 -4.12 -20.70
CA GLU A 193 3.09 -5.51 -20.97
C GLU A 193 1.91 -6.45 -20.72
N ALA A 194 1.30 -6.40 -19.53
CA ALA A 194 0.14 -7.21 -19.18
C ALA A 194 -1.01 -7.02 -20.18
N HIS A 195 -1.31 -5.78 -20.56
CA HIS A 195 -2.30 -5.44 -21.57
C HIS A 195 -2.01 -6.07 -22.95
N ARG A 196 -0.75 -6.00 -23.42
CA ARG A 196 -0.36 -6.68 -24.67
C ARG A 196 -0.52 -8.20 -24.59
N ARG A 197 -0.25 -8.80 -23.42
CA ARG A 197 -0.42 -10.23 -23.19
C ARG A 197 -1.90 -10.62 -23.17
N LEU A 198 -2.76 -9.83 -22.54
CA LEU A 198 -4.21 -10.02 -22.57
C LEU A 198 -4.74 -9.99 -24.01
N LEU A 199 -4.34 -8.99 -24.81
CA LEU A 199 -4.72 -8.90 -26.21
C LEU A 199 -4.27 -10.13 -27.03
N SER A 200 -3.08 -10.68 -26.75
CA SER A 200 -2.58 -11.87 -27.46
C SER A 200 -3.33 -13.17 -27.10
N LEU A 201 -3.93 -13.22 -25.91
CA LEU A 201 -4.63 -14.40 -25.39
C LEU A 201 -6.13 -14.38 -25.66
N ALA A 202 -6.71 -13.22 -25.92
CA ALA A 202 -8.14 -13.07 -26.11
C ALA A 202 -8.59 -13.44 -27.53
N ASP A 203 -9.78 -14.02 -27.61
CA ASP A 203 -10.46 -14.29 -28.89
C ASP A 203 -11.08 -13.00 -29.47
N ASP A 204 -11.47 -12.05 -28.60
CA ASP A 204 -12.06 -10.76 -28.97
C ASP A 204 -11.24 -9.59 -28.39
N GLU A 205 -10.47 -8.93 -29.25
CA GLU A 205 -9.68 -7.76 -28.88
C GLU A 205 -10.54 -6.57 -28.41
N ALA A 206 -11.80 -6.46 -28.88
CA ALA A 206 -12.68 -5.34 -28.53
C ALA A 206 -13.21 -5.46 -27.10
N GLU A 207 -13.45 -6.69 -26.62
CA GLU A 207 -13.83 -6.96 -25.23
C GLU A 207 -12.68 -6.55 -24.30
N VAL A 208 -11.47 -7.02 -24.56
CA VAL A 208 -10.28 -6.67 -23.76
C VAL A 208 -10.00 -5.17 -23.80
N ALA A 209 -10.10 -4.51 -24.96
CA ALA A 209 -9.86 -3.07 -25.04
C ALA A 209 -10.93 -2.24 -24.30
N SER A 210 -12.14 -2.77 -24.14
CA SER A 210 -13.20 -2.15 -23.36
C SER A 210 -12.98 -2.33 -21.86
N GLU A 211 -12.55 -3.53 -21.44
CA GLU A 211 -12.30 -3.85 -20.03
C GLU A 211 -10.98 -3.27 -19.54
N PHE A 212 -9.91 -3.39 -20.33
CA PHE A 212 -8.57 -2.92 -20.02
C PHE A 212 -8.12 -1.89 -21.08
N PRO A 213 -8.53 -0.61 -20.98
CA PRO A 213 -8.12 0.40 -21.95
C PRO A 213 -6.60 0.61 -22.00
N GLU A 214 -6.08 0.97 -23.17
CA GLU A 214 -4.65 1.28 -23.31
C GLU A 214 -4.27 2.49 -22.43
N LEU A 215 -3.23 2.30 -21.61
CA LEU A 215 -2.78 3.32 -20.66
C LEU A 215 -1.90 4.39 -21.32
N SER A 216 -2.48 5.58 -21.47
CA SER A 216 -1.79 6.79 -21.93
C SER A 216 -1.04 7.51 -20.79
N GLU A 217 -0.17 8.48 -21.10
CA GLU A 217 0.48 9.27 -20.04
C GLU A 217 -0.49 10.27 -19.41
N GLU A 218 -1.49 10.72 -20.18
CA GLU A 218 -2.55 11.63 -19.79
C GLU A 218 -3.44 11.02 -18.70
N ASP A 219 -3.62 9.70 -18.74
CA ASP A 219 -4.40 8.95 -17.76
C ASP A 219 -3.78 8.94 -16.36
N THR A 220 -2.48 9.19 -16.26
CA THR A 220 -1.78 9.17 -14.97
C THR A 220 -1.93 10.46 -14.15
N PHE A 221 -2.88 11.31 -14.55
CA PHE A 221 -3.26 12.50 -13.81
C PHE A 221 -4.22 12.15 -12.67
N ALA A 222 -3.98 12.74 -11.49
CA ALA A 222 -4.91 12.72 -10.38
C ALA A 222 -5.14 14.13 -9.86
N LYS A 223 -6.38 14.41 -9.43
CA LYS A 223 -6.66 15.62 -8.67
C LYS A 223 -6.03 15.53 -7.29
N ASN A 224 -5.38 16.62 -6.91
CA ASN A 224 -4.81 16.74 -5.58
C ASN A 224 -5.89 16.99 -4.52
N ALA A 225 -6.33 15.91 -3.87
CA ALA A 225 -7.29 15.94 -2.77
C ALA A 225 -6.77 16.68 -1.52
N ALA A 226 -5.44 16.80 -1.34
CA ALA A 226 -4.87 17.46 -0.17
C ALA A 226 -4.85 18.99 -0.29
N SER A 227 -4.91 19.53 -1.51
CA SER A 227 -4.89 20.98 -1.75
C SER A 227 -6.29 21.55 -1.91
N ALA A 228 -6.51 22.77 -1.41
CA ALA A 228 -7.77 23.48 -1.63
C ALA A 228 -8.10 23.54 -3.13
N HIS A 229 -9.29 23.05 -3.50
CA HIS A 229 -9.75 23.03 -4.88
C HIS A 229 -9.74 24.44 -5.47
N LYS A 230 -9.09 24.59 -6.61
CA LYS A 230 -9.10 25.84 -7.38
C LYS A 230 -10.41 25.92 -8.16
N LEU A 231 -10.92 27.15 -8.30
CA LEU A 231 -12.05 27.42 -9.19
C LEU A 231 -11.67 26.93 -10.61
N LYS A 232 -12.37 25.90 -11.10
CA LYS A 232 -12.18 25.10 -12.35
C LYS A 232 -11.71 23.65 -12.18
N ASP A 233 -11.31 23.20 -11.00
CA ASP A 233 -10.89 21.78 -10.83
C ASP A 233 -12.03 20.77 -11.08
N GLY A 234 -13.30 21.23 -11.04
CA GLY A 234 -14.48 20.40 -11.30
C GLY A 234 -14.68 20.01 -12.77
N SER A 235 -14.06 20.67 -13.75
CA SER A 235 -14.27 20.33 -15.17
C SER A 235 -13.43 19.16 -15.66
N ASN A 236 -12.31 18.87 -14.99
CA ASN A 236 -11.49 17.73 -15.35
C ASN A 236 -12.09 16.49 -14.69
N MET A 237 -12.49 15.49 -15.45
CA MET A 237 -12.84 14.20 -14.86
C MET A 237 -11.56 13.47 -14.47
N ASP A 238 -11.61 12.68 -13.40
CA ASP A 238 -10.49 11.81 -13.06
C ASP A 238 -10.35 10.74 -14.14
N SER A 239 -9.12 10.32 -14.43
CA SER A 239 -8.88 9.28 -15.43
C SER A 239 -9.53 7.95 -15.02
N TRP A 240 -9.79 7.09 -16.02
CA TRP A 240 -10.40 5.78 -15.84
C TRP A 240 -9.64 4.90 -14.84
N ILE A 241 -8.32 5.05 -14.70
CA ILE A 241 -7.50 4.27 -13.76
C ILE A 241 -7.92 4.44 -12.29
N TRP A 242 -8.59 5.54 -11.95
CA TRP A 242 -9.07 5.80 -10.59
C TRP A 242 -10.38 5.08 -10.27
N GLY A 243 -11.13 4.67 -11.30
CA GLY A 243 -12.29 3.78 -11.18
C GLY A 243 -11.93 2.31 -11.39
N PHE A 244 -10.69 2.01 -11.75
CA PHE A 244 -10.24 0.70 -12.17
C PHE A 244 -9.77 -0.18 -11.00
N GLY A 245 -10.05 -1.49 -11.05
CA GLY A 245 -9.25 -2.50 -10.32
C GLY A 245 -9.77 -3.05 -8.99
N ARG A 246 -10.96 -2.67 -8.49
CA ARG A 246 -11.56 -3.38 -7.32
C ARG A 246 -12.98 -3.86 -7.50
N LEU A 247 -13.71 -3.24 -8.42
CA LEU A 247 -15.13 -3.48 -8.65
C LEU A 247 -15.39 -4.02 -10.06
N HIS A 248 -14.36 -4.07 -10.91
CA HIS A 248 -14.50 -4.56 -12.27
C HIS A 248 -14.76 -6.07 -12.26
N GLY A 249 -15.69 -6.54 -13.11
CA GLY A 249 -16.16 -7.93 -13.11
C GLY A 249 -17.14 -8.31 -11.98
N MET A 250 -17.30 -7.48 -10.95
CA MET A 250 -18.29 -7.71 -9.89
C MET A 250 -19.69 -7.25 -10.32
N ASP A 251 -20.73 -7.98 -9.92
CA ASP A 251 -22.10 -7.49 -10.06
C ASP A 251 -22.34 -6.26 -9.15
N GLU A 252 -23.35 -5.43 -9.43
CA GLU A 252 -23.64 -4.23 -8.63
C GLU A 252 -23.89 -4.52 -7.13
N VAL A 253 -24.41 -5.70 -6.78
CA VAL A 253 -24.63 -6.13 -5.39
C VAL A 253 -23.30 -6.50 -4.73
N GLN A 254 -22.44 -7.25 -5.41
CA GLN A 254 -21.09 -7.58 -4.97
C GLN A 254 -20.24 -6.32 -4.79
N LYS A 255 -20.38 -5.37 -5.72
CA LYS A 255 -19.72 -4.06 -5.61
C LYS A 255 -20.17 -3.31 -4.37
N ALA A 256 -21.48 -3.26 -4.12
CA ALA A 256 -22.03 -2.62 -2.93
C ALA A 256 -21.54 -3.31 -1.64
N ASP A 257 -21.55 -4.64 -1.60
CA ASP A 257 -21.05 -5.42 -0.46
C ASP A 257 -19.55 -5.16 -0.22
N PHE A 258 -18.74 -5.13 -1.29
CA PHE A 258 -17.30 -4.83 -1.22
C PHE A 258 -17.05 -3.42 -0.69
N LEU A 259 -17.78 -2.41 -1.19
CA LEU A 259 -17.66 -1.03 -0.74
C LEU A 259 -18.03 -0.89 0.74
N ILE A 260 -19.12 -1.54 1.18
CA ILE A 260 -19.51 -1.56 2.59
C ILE A 260 -18.43 -2.22 3.44
N GLN A 261 -17.85 -3.33 2.98
CA GLN A 261 -16.78 -4.00 3.71
C GLN A 261 -15.54 -3.11 3.82
N GLN A 262 -15.11 -2.49 2.73
CA GLN A 262 -13.96 -1.58 2.72
C GLN A 262 -14.19 -0.36 3.61
N GLU A 263 -15.39 0.22 3.59
CA GLU A 263 -15.76 1.35 4.47
C GLU A 263 -15.71 0.93 5.94
N VAL A 264 -16.19 -0.26 6.28
CA VAL A 264 -16.09 -0.80 7.64
C VAL A 264 -14.63 -0.99 8.06
N GLU A 265 -13.79 -1.59 7.22
CA GLU A 265 -12.36 -1.77 7.50
C GLU A 265 -11.63 -0.43 7.68
N LEU A 266 -11.95 0.56 6.85
CA LEU A 266 -11.39 1.91 6.95
C LEU A 266 -11.80 2.58 8.26
N LEU A 267 -13.09 2.59 8.59
CA LEU A 267 -13.60 3.16 9.83
C LEU A 267 -13.00 2.47 11.05
N GLU A 268 -12.89 1.14 11.05
CA GLU A 268 -12.24 0.40 12.12
C GLU A 268 -10.78 0.85 12.30
N GLU A 269 -10.02 1.01 11.22
CA GLU A 269 -8.64 1.47 11.32
C GLU A 269 -8.53 2.94 11.76
N GLU A 270 -9.47 3.81 11.38
CA GLU A 270 -9.56 5.18 11.89
C GLU A 270 -9.79 5.21 13.40
N PHE A 271 -10.69 4.37 13.92
CA PHE A 271 -10.88 4.20 15.37
C PHE A 271 -9.60 3.74 16.05
N ARG A 272 -8.91 2.73 15.50
CA ARG A 272 -7.64 2.25 16.05
C ARG A 272 -6.57 3.34 16.03
N CYS A 273 -6.50 4.13 14.96
CA CYS A 273 -5.57 5.24 14.83
C CYS A 273 -5.83 6.32 15.88
N LEU A 274 -7.10 6.69 16.10
CA LEU A 274 -7.50 7.67 17.12
C LEU A 274 -7.10 7.21 18.53
N ILE A 275 -7.40 5.95 18.87
CA ILE A 275 -7.05 5.36 20.16
C ILE A 275 -5.52 5.44 20.38
N ARG A 276 -4.72 5.02 19.40
CA ARG A 276 -3.25 5.11 19.48
C ARG A 276 -2.77 6.54 19.65
N ALA A 277 -3.35 7.48 18.92
CA ALA A 277 -3.00 8.91 19.03
C ALA A 277 -3.31 9.46 20.43
N CYS A 278 -4.49 9.17 20.98
CA CYS A 278 -4.87 9.56 22.34
C CYS A 278 -3.93 8.94 23.38
N CYS A 279 -3.61 7.66 23.27
CA CYS A 279 -2.69 6.96 24.16
C CYS A 279 -1.28 7.61 24.16
N MET A 280 -0.72 7.85 22.96
CA MET A 280 0.57 8.50 22.79
C MET A 280 0.58 9.92 23.38
N MET A 281 -0.49 10.68 23.17
CA MET A 281 -0.61 12.03 23.73
C MET A 281 -0.75 11.99 25.25
N GLY A 282 -1.56 11.09 25.80
CA GLY A 282 -1.67 10.87 27.24
C GLY A 282 -0.32 10.56 27.89
N THR A 283 0.46 9.67 27.27
CA THR A 283 1.82 9.32 27.72
C THR A 283 2.78 10.51 27.62
N THR A 284 2.74 11.26 26.52
CA THR A 284 3.58 12.44 26.31
C THR A 284 3.31 13.51 27.38
N TRP A 285 2.03 13.81 27.66
CA TRP A 285 1.65 14.78 28.68
C TRP A 285 1.96 14.31 30.10
N THR A 286 1.80 13.02 30.40
CA THR A 286 2.21 12.43 31.69
C THR A 286 3.71 12.53 31.89
N THR A 287 4.47 12.27 30.83
CA THR A 287 5.93 12.41 30.82
C THR A 287 6.32 13.87 31.04
N LEU A 288 5.70 14.83 30.33
CA LEU A 288 5.94 16.26 30.52
C LEU A 288 5.59 16.75 31.94
N ALA A 289 4.51 16.24 32.54
CA ALA A 289 4.10 16.56 33.89
C ALA A 289 5.08 16.00 34.96
N SER A 290 5.72 14.88 34.66
CA SER A 290 6.64 14.17 35.56
C SER A 290 8.09 14.61 35.39
N SER A 291 8.49 14.86 34.14
CA SER A 291 9.75 15.49 33.81
C SER A 291 9.62 16.97 34.14
N ILE A 292 9.98 17.36 35.37
CA ILE A 292 10.44 18.72 35.65
C ILE A 292 11.76 18.86 34.88
N SER A 293 11.69 18.91 33.55
CA SER A 293 12.87 18.91 32.72
C SER A 293 13.57 20.23 33.00
N SER A 294 14.79 20.13 33.50
CA SER A 294 15.73 21.23 33.71
C SER A 294 15.81 22.20 32.51
N LYS A 295 15.41 21.77 31.30
CA LYS A 295 15.32 22.61 30.10
C LYS A 295 14.23 23.68 30.13
N TYR A 296 13.15 23.48 30.90
CA TYR A 296 12.08 24.45 31.09
C TYR A 296 12.08 25.05 32.50
N ALA A 297 13.13 24.78 33.28
CA ALA A 297 13.40 25.59 34.46
C ALA A 297 13.54 27.04 33.98
N PRO A 298 12.78 28.00 34.54
CA PRO A 298 12.95 29.40 34.21
C PRO A 298 14.43 29.75 34.38
N ASP A 299 15.01 30.46 33.41
CA ASP A 299 16.36 31.00 33.52
C ASP A 299 16.53 31.61 34.93
N GLN A 300 17.65 31.37 35.62
CA GLN A 300 17.83 31.74 37.04
C GLN A 300 17.50 33.21 37.32
N LYS A 301 17.58 34.07 36.29
CA LYS A 301 17.15 35.47 36.32
C LYS A 301 15.66 35.68 36.59
N THR A 302 14.75 34.89 36.00
CA THR A 302 13.30 35.01 36.26
C THR A 302 12.92 34.41 37.62
N LEU A 303 13.66 33.40 38.09
CA LEU A 303 13.43 32.80 39.41
C LEU A 303 13.66 33.80 40.57
N ARG A 304 14.62 34.73 40.44
CA ARG A 304 14.88 35.74 41.48
C ARG A 304 13.77 36.78 41.63
N ILE A 305 12.96 37.02 40.59
CA ILE A 305 11.82 37.95 40.66
C ILE A 305 10.60 37.29 41.33
N ALA A 306 10.45 35.96 41.16
CA ALA A 306 9.34 35.20 41.75
C ALA A 306 9.57 34.81 43.23
N GLN A 307 10.81 34.81 43.73
CA GLN A 307 11.12 34.49 45.13
C GLN A 307 10.52 35.48 46.15
N GLY A 308 10.03 36.64 45.72
CA GLY A 308 9.35 37.60 46.59
C GLY A 308 7.84 37.37 46.78
N SER A 309 7.19 36.52 45.97
CA SER A 309 5.71 36.41 45.94
C SER A 309 5.13 35.13 46.55
N GLY A 310 5.95 34.20 47.04
CA GLY A 310 5.47 32.98 47.73
C GLY A 310 4.55 32.07 46.92
N LEU A 311 4.46 32.27 45.60
CA LEU A 311 3.59 31.52 44.69
C LEU A 311 4.44 30.55 43.86
N ASP A 312 4.28 29.25 44.12
CA ASP A 312 4.92 28.15 43.40
C ASP A 312 4.46 28.12 41.92
N GLN A 313 5.14 28.89 41.06
CA GLN A 313 4.86 28.94 39.62
C GLN A 313 5.07 27.59 38.91
N SER A 314 5.84 26.66 39.48
CA SER A 314 6.00 25.29 38.97
C SER A 314 4.73 24.45 39.10
N SER A 315 3.77 24.84 39.94
CA SER A 315 2.53 24.10 40.17
C SER A 315 1.57 24.17 38.97
N GLY A 316 1.45 25.36 38.34
CA GLY A 316 0.45 25.60 37.29
C GLY A 316 0.67 24.79 36.01
N TYR A 317 1.90 24.77 35.48
CA TYR A 317 2.22 24.00 34.27
C TYR A 317 2.01 22.50 34.48
N ARG A 318 2.44 21.99 35.64
CA ARG A 318 2.29 20.58 36.00
C ARG A 318 0.83 20.19 36.13
N ALA A 319 0.02 21.02 36.80
CA ALA A 319 -1.42 20.82 36.91
C ALA A 319 -2.09 20.79 35.52
N TYR A 320 -1.72 21.71 34.63
CA TYR A 320 -2.21 21.73 33.25
C TYR A 320 -1.81 20.48 32.45
N ALA A 321 -0.55 20.06 32.52
CA ALA A 321 -0.06 18.87 31.83
C ALA A 321 -0.78 17.60 32.32
N PHE A 322 -1.00 17.45 33.63
CA PHE A 322 -1.82 16.36 34.16
C PHE A 322 -3.28 16.44 33.71
N GLN A 323 -3.87 17.64 33.67
CA GLN A 323 -5.22 17.81 33.15
C GLN A 323 -5.32 17.36 31.69
N LYS A 324 -4.33 17.69 30.85
CA LYS A 324 -4.27 17.24 29.45
C LYS A 324 -4.05 15.74 29.33
N ALA A 325 -3.17 15.16 30.14
CA ALA A 325 -3.00 13.71 30.19
C ALA A 325 -4.31 12.99 30.52
N ALA A 326 -5.00 13.43 31.58
CA ALA A 326 -6.29 12.86 31.99
C ALA A 326 -7.38 13.02 30.91
N MET A 327 -7.40 14.16 30.21
CA MET A 327 -8.31 14.38 29.08
C MET A 327 -8.08 13.36 27.95
N TYR A 328 -6.83 13.15 27.52
CA TYR A 328 -6.52 12.18 26.47
C TYR A 328 -6.78 10.74 26.89
N GLN A 329 -6.48 10.37 28.14
CA GLN A 329 -6.82 9.06 28.70
C GLN A 329 -8.34 8.83 28.69
N LYS A 330 -9.14 9.85 29.05
CA LYS A 330 -10.59 9.77 28.97
C LYS A 330 -11.08 9.57 27.53
N MET A 331 -10.50 10.31 26.57
CA MET A 331 -10.84 10.14 25.15
C MET A 331 -10.48 8.74 24.64
N GLU A 332 -9.32 8.22 25.03
CA GLU A 332 -8.90 6.84 24.74
C GLU A 332 -9.89 5.81 25.29
N SER A 333 -10.26 5.90 26.57
CA SER A 333 -11.25 4.99 27.18
C SER A 333 -12.61 5.04 26.49
N VAL A 334 -13.12 6.24 26.19
CA VAL A 334 -14.39 6.43 25.48
C VAL A 334 -14.33 5.85 24.07
N ALA A 335 -13.23 6.09 23.34
CA ALA A 335 -13.04 5.52 22.01
C ALA A 335 -12.97 3.98 22.04
N HIS A 336 -12.29 3.40 23.03
CA HIS A 336 -12.28 1.96 23.27
C HIS A 336 -13.68 1.40 23.56
N GLU A 337 -14.45 2.05 24.44
CA GLU A 337 -15.81 1.63 24.77
C GLU A 337 -16.73 1.64 23.54
N HIS A 338 -16.67 2.70 22.73
CA HIS A 338 -17.44 2.79 21.49
C HIS A 338 -17.00 1.76 20.45
N PHE A 339 -15.69 1.54 20.30
CA PHE A 339 -15.17 0.54 19.39
C PHE A 339 -15.60 -0.88 19.78
N ALA A 340 -15.50 -1.22 21.07
CA ALA A 340 -15.98 -2.50 21.61
C ALA A 340 -17.50 -2.67 21.48
N ALA A 341 -18.28 -1.60 21.64
CA ALA A 341 -19.74 -1.63 21.46
C ALA A 341 -20.17 -1.90 20.00
N LEU A 342 -19.28 -1.71 19.03
CA LEU A 342 -19.50 -1.99 17.61
C LEU A 342 -18.97 -3.37 17.18
N ASP A 343 -18.71 -4.25 18.14
CA ASP A 343 -18.04 -5.54 17.94
C ASP A 343 -16.61 -5.41 17.36
N GLY A 344 -15.97 -4.25 17.54
CA GLY A 344 -14.58 -4.04 17.14
C GLY A 344 -13.63 -4.81 18.06
N GLU A 345 -12.77 -5.64 17.47
CA GLU A 345 -11.77 -6.41 18.20
C GLU A 345 -10.46 -5.61 18.34
N TRP A 346 -9.93 -5.57 19.57
CA TRP A 346 -8.62 -5.01 19.88
C TRP A 346 -7.64 -6.17 20.13
N PRO A 347 -6.39 -6.08 19.64
CA PRO A 347 -5.42 -7.14 19.89
C PRO A 347 -5.21 -7.33 21.39
N SER A 348 -5.10 -8.58 21.82
CA SER A 348 -4.76 -8.90 23.21
C SER A 348 -3.36 -8.37 23.56
N GLU A 349 -3.05 -8.19 24.86
CA GLU A 349 -1.74 -7.66 25.28
C GLU A 349 -0.54 -8.47 24.76
N ASP A 350 -0.76 -9.77 24.47
CA ASP A 350 0.26 -10.70 23.99
C ASP A 350 0.33 -10.79 22.45
N GLU A 351 -0.59 -10.13 21.73
CA GLU A 351 -0.68 -10.20 20.27
C GLU A 351 -0.35 -8.85 19.64
N THR A 352 0.51 -8.86 18.61
CA THR A 352 0.77 -7.64 17.87
C THR A 352 -0.41 -7.32 16.94
N LEU A 353 -0.70 -6.03 16.73
CA LEU A 353 -1.75 -5.60 15.78
C LEU A 353 -1.56 -6.24 14.38
N SER A 354 -0.31 -6.40 13.95
CA SER A 354 0.01 -7.04 12.68
C SER A 354 -0.42 -8.51 12.63
N GLU A 355 -0.26 -9.25 13.72
CA GLU A 355 -0.71 -10.65 13.82
C GLU A 355 -2.24 -10.74 13.79
N MET A 356 -2.93 -9.87 14.54
CA MET A 356 -4.40 -9.83 14.54
C MET A 356 -4.96 -9.48 13.15
N VAL A 357 -4.40 -8.47 12.47
CA VAL A 357 -4.80 -8.12 11.10
C VAL A 357 -4.56 -9.28 10.14
N MET A 358 -3.43 -9.99 10.27
CA MET A 358 -3.14 -11.17 9.44
C MET A 358 -4.09 -12.35 9.72
N GLN A 359 -4.60 -12.50 10.94
CA GLN A 359 -5.62 -13.51 11.27
C GLN A 359 -7.01 -13.14 10.74
N LEU A 360 -7.35 -11.85 10.75
CA LEU A 360 -8.63 -11.34 10.25
C LEU A 360 -8.67 -11.25 8.72
N CYS A 361 -7.53 -11.06 8.07
CA CYS A 361 -7.43 -11.24 6.63
C CYS A 361 -7.87 -12.68 6.33
N PRO A 362 -8.92 -12.89 5.53
CA PRO A 362 -9.30 -14.23 5.14
C PRO A 362 -8.09 -14.85 4.46
N VAL A 363 -7.48 -15.83 5.12
CA VAL A 363 -6.57 -16.75 4.45
C VAL A 363 -7.49 -17.53 3.52
N THR A 364 -7.69 -17.01 2.30
CA THR A 364 -8.22 -17.78 1.20
C THR A 364 -7.19 -18.86 0.91
N ALA A 365 -7.22 -19.92 1.72
CA ALA A 365 -6.68 -21.20 1.33
C ALA A 365 -7.55 -21.61 0.14
N VAL A 366 -7.11 -21.22 -1.06
CA VAL A 366 -7.67 -21.74 -2.30
C VAL A 366 -7.44 -23.23 -2.25
N ASP A 367 -8.53 -24.00 -2.10
CA ASP A 367 -8.47 -25.44 -2.20
C ASP A 367 -8.23 -25.80 -3.67
N TRP A 368 -6.96 -25.98 -4.02
CA TRP A 368 -6.56 -26.30 -5.38
C TRP A 368 -7.11 -27.65 -5.84
N GLU A 369 -7.46 -28.56 -4.92
CA GLU A 369 -8.10 -29.84 -5.26
C GLU A 369 -9.53 -29.61 -5.76
N ASP A 370 -10.30 -28.75 -5.07
CA ASP A 370 -11.64 -28.37 -5.49
C ASP A 370 -11.64 -27.66 -6.86
N VAL A 371 -10.71 -26.71 -7.07
CA VAL A 371 -10.56 -26.02 -8.37
C VAL A 371 -10.22 -27.01 -9.49
N CYS A 372 -9.33 -27.97 -9.22
CA CYS A 372 -8.98 -29.02 -10.16
C CYS A 372 -10.16 -29.96 -10.45
N HIS A 373 -11.00 -30.25 -9.45
CA HIS A 373 -12.19 -31.08 -9.60
C HIS A 373 -13.27 -30.38 -10.43
N GLU A 374 -13.51 -29.09 -10.22
CA GLU A 374 -14.42 -28.28 -11.04
C GLU A 374 -13.93 -28.19 -12.49
N ALA A 375 -12.64 -27.97 -12.71
CA ALA A 375 -12.05 -27.94 -14.04
C ALA A 375 -12.19 -29.31 -14.76
N ALA A 376 -12.00 -30.41 -14.03
CA ALA A 376 -12.20 -31.75 -14.57
C ALA A 376 -13.67 -32.03 -14.93
N GLN A 377 -14.62 -31.59 -14.11
CA GLN A 377 -16.06 -31.70 -14.40
C GLN A 377 -16.47 -30.87 -15.61
N ALA A 378 -15.99 -29.62 -15.71
CA ALA A 378 -16.24 -28.77 -16.87
C ALA A 378 -15.72 -29.40 -18.17
N LYS A 379 -14.54 -30.04 -18.11
CA LYS A 379 -13.98 -30.79 -19.23
C LYS A 379 -14.83 -32.00 -19.62
N ALA A 380 -15.31 -32.77 -18.65
CA ALA A 380 -16.19 -33.92 -18.91
C ALA A 380 -17.53 -33.49 -19.52
N ALA A 381 -18.11 -32.37 -19.07
CA ALA A 381 -19.36 -31.83 -19.61
C ALA A 381 -19.22 -31.35 -21.06
N ALA A 382 -18.09 -30.72 -21.40
CA ALA A 382 -17.80 -30.31 -22.77
C ALA A 382 -17.67 -31.52 -23.72
N GLN A 383 -17.01 -32.60 -23.27
CA GLN A 383 -16.87 -33.83 -24.04
C GLN A 383 -18.19 -34.60 -24.22
N ALA A 384 -19.12 -34.52 -23.28
CA ALA A 384 -20.43 -35.16 -23.40
C ALA A 384 -21.40 -34.41 -24.34
N SER A 385 -21.08 -33.15 -24.68
CA SER A 385 -21.90 -32.29 -25.55
C SER A 385 -21.43 -32.30 -27.02
N THR A 386 -20.38 -33.06 -27.32
CA THR A 386 -19.86 -33.32 -28.67
C THR A 386 -20.17 -34.74 -29.09
#